data_AF-A0A9E3UVN5-F1
#
_entry.id   AF-A0A9E3UVN5-F1
#
_cell.length_a   1.000
_cell.length_b   1.000
_cell.length_c   1.000
_cell.angle_alpha   90.00
_cell.angle_beta   90.00
_cell.angle_gamma   90.00
#
_symmetry.space_group_name_H-M   'P 1'
#
loop_
_entity.id
_entity.type
_entity.pdbx_description
1 polymer ?
#
loop_
_entity_poly.entity_id
_entity_poly.type
_entity_poly.pdbx_seq_one_letter_code
_entity_poly.pdbx_strand_id
1 'polypeptide(L)'
;MLRTAAGRGGWRAWIPLALFAVGMVGCSPDMFMPASEDRDRHFQRARDAELLRDFEAAAAHYEQALERNPRLANAHLGFAALCEGPLGRYADAVYHYQRYLRLRPNDPRADDIRRRVTNCTERLATTVPLVVRSDAIARDLSDTRRENLALRTQVTQAVAYASYWSNEVRRLAAALPASADVRSGASQPPGAASGGALRAEARSSRGESPAGSVRTHRIQSGDTLIRLSRQYGVPLESLRRANPGVNERRLLPNTVLRIPER
;
A
#
# COMPACT_ATOMS: atom_id res chain seq x y z
N MET A 1 -1.37 -60.18 -93.23
CA MET A 1 -2.02 -59.18 -92.37
C MET A 1 -2.09 -59.77 -90.96
N LEU A 2 -1.61 -59.00 -89.95
CA LEU A 2 -1.67 -59.22 -88.48
C LEU A 2 -0.82 -60.43 -87.95
N ARG A 3 0.35 -60.39 -87.26
CA ARG A 3 0.98 -59.50 -86.25
C ARG A 3 -0.03 -59.09 -85.16
N THR A 4 0.06 -59.51 -83.89
CA THR A 4 1.16 -59.44 -82.90
C THR A 4 0.91 -60.45 -81.75
N ALA A 5 1.86 -61.29 -81.34
CA ALA A 5 3.04 -61.08 -80.48
C ALA A 5 2.75 -61.19 -78.96
N ALA A 6 3.40 -62.20 -78.39
CA ALA A 6 3.47 -62.57 -76.98
C ALA A 6 4.29 -61.58 -76.14
N GLY A 7 4.09 -61.61 -74.82
CA GLY A 7 5.00 -60.98 -73.86
C GLY A 7 4.44 -60.95 -72.44
N ARG A 8 4.55 -62.08 -71.72
CA ARG A 8 4.40 -62.10 -70.25
C ARG A 8 5.78 -61.81 -69.63
N GLY A 9 5.96 -60.63 -69.03
CA GLY A 9 7.03 -60.34 -68.05
C GLY A 9 6.36 -60.16 -66.69
N GLY A 10 6.73 -60.89 -65.63
CA GLY A 10 7.97 -60.70 -64.86
C GLY A 10 7.63 -59.84 -63.62
N TRP A 11 6.97 -60.40 -62.61
CA TRP A 11 7.54 -60.74 -61.29
C TRP A 11 8.41 -59.64 -60.65
N ARG A 12 7.76 -58.93 -59.71
CA ARG A 12 8.24 -58.54 -58.37
C ARG A 12 9.50 -57.66 -58.24
N ALA A 13 9.27 -56.60 -57.45
CA ALA A 13 10.11 -56.02 -56.40
C ALA A 13 11.05 -54.87 -56.78
N TRP A 14 10.65 -53.63 -56.45
CA TRP A 14 11.49 -52.56 -55.87
C TRP A 14 10.60 -51.57 -55.07
N ILE A 15 10.41 -51.85 -53.76
CA ILE A 15 10.57 -51.03 -52.53
C ILE A 15 10.23 -49.50 -52.57
N PRO A 16 9.71 -48.92 -51.46
CA PRO A 16 8.48 -48.11 -51.38
C PRO A 16 8.71 -46.59 -51.31
N LEU A 17 7.68 -45.80 -51.64
CA LEU A 17 7.58 -44.39 -51.27
C LEU A 17 6.37 -44.17 -50.38
N ALA A 18 6.65 -43.67 -49.19
CA ALA A 18 5.70 -43.25 -48.19
C ALA A 18 4.64 -42.30 -48.75
N LEU A 19 3.38 -42.54 -48.40
CA LEU A 19 2.43 -41.48 -48.04
C LEU A 19 1.31 -42.09 -47.20
N PHE A 20 1.65 -42.20 -45.92
CA PHE A 20 0.71 -42.29 -44.82
C PHE A 20 -0.12 -41.00 -44.78
N ALA A 21 -1.38 -41.13 -44.36
CA ALA A 21 -2.31 -40.05 -44.01
C ALA A 21 -3.04 -39.32 -45.15
N VAL A 22 -4.12 -39.95 -45.64
CA VAL A 22 -5.37 -39.21 -45.90
C VAL A 22 -6.47 -39.93 -45.12
N GLY A 23 -6.49 -39.68 -43.81
CA GLY A 23 -7.50 -40.15 -42.88
C GLY A 23 -7.71 -39.08 -41.84
N MET A 24 -8.92 -38.50 -41.85
CA MET A 24 -9.41 -37.43 -40.98
C MET A 24 -8.99 -36.01 -41.37
N VAL A 25 -9.78 -35.41 -42.26
CA VAL A 25 -10.16 -34.00 -42.14
C VAL A 25 -10.88 -33.86 -40.80
N GLY A 26 -10.09 -33.71 -39.73
CA GLY A 26 -10.54 -33.11 -38.49
C GLY A 26 -10.65 -31.63 -38.79
N CYS A 27 -11.85 -31.15 -39.12
CA CYS A 27 -12.21 -29.80 -38.74
C CYS A 27 -12.13 -29.79 -37.21
N SER A 28 -10.99 -29.41 -36.65
CA SER A 28 -10.97 -28.87 -35.32
C SER A 28 -11.73 -27.56 -35.44
N PRO A 29 -13.00 -27.44 -34.99
CA PRO A 29 -13.41 -26.11 -34.61
C PRO A 29 -12.36 -25.73 -33.57
N ASP A 30 -11.69 -24.62 -33.79
CA ASP A 30 -10.95 -23.94 -32.74
C ASP A 30 -12.00 -23.72 -31.65
N MET A 31 -12.07 -24.68 -30.73
CA MET A 31 -13.11 -24.77 -29.73
C MET A 31 -12.73 -23.65 -28.80
N PHE A 32 -13.29 -22.48 -29.08
CA PHE A 32 -13.21 -21.27 -28.30
C PHE A 32 -13.88 -21.60 -26.97
N MET A 33 -13.16 -22.33 -26.13
CA MET A 33 -13.46 -22.43 -24.73
C MET A 33 -13.25 -21.00 -24.25
N PRO A 34 -14.33 -20.28 -23.91
CA PRO A 34 -14.17 -18.95 -23.35
C PRO A 34 -13.23 -19.12 -22.17
N ALA A 35 -12.26 -18.21 -22.03
CA ALA A 35 -11.24 -18.33 -20.99
C ALA A 35 -11.96 -18.61 -19.66
N SER A 36 -11.40 -19.42 -18.77
CA SER A 36 -12.10 -19.78 -17.50
C SER A 36 -12.63 -18.55 -16.74
N GLU A 37 -11.97 -17.41 -16.93
CA GLU A 37 -12.34 -16.05 -16.55
C GLU A 37 -13.72 -15.58 -17.03
N ASP A 38 -14.12 -15.93 -18.25
CA ASP A 38 -15.38 -15.53 -18.86
C ASP A 38 -16.58 -16.22 -18.20
N ARG A 39 -16.40 -17.22 -17.33
CA ARG A 39 -17.53 -17.87 -16.63
C ARG A 39 -18.06 -17.07 -15.44
N ASP A 40 -17.42 -15.97 -15.05
CA ASP A 40 -17.91 -15.13 -13.96
C ASP A 40 -19.26 -14.49 -14.33
N ARG A 41 -20.28 -14.72 -13.47
CA ARG A 41 -21.66 -14.27 -13.71
C ARG A 41 -21.77 -12.75 -13.84
N HIS A 42 -21.00 -12.00 -13.05
CA HIS A 42 -21.04 -10.53 -13.08
C HIS A 42 -20.28 -9.99 -14.28
N PHE A 43 -19.15 -10.62 -14.65
CA PHE A 43 -18.46 -10.28 -15.89
C PHE A 43 -19.37 -10.51 -17.12
N GLN A 44 -20.09 -11.63 -17.18
CA GLN A 44 -21.03 -11.88 -18.28
C GLN A 44 -22.17 -10.85 -18.32
N ARG A 45 -22.74 -10.50 -17.16
CA ARG A 45 -23.74 -9.42 -17.09
C ARG A 45 -23.20 -8.06 -17.54
N ALA A 46 -21.93 -7.76 -17.25
CA ALA A 46 -21.29 -6.55 -17.74
C ALA A 46 -21.19 -6.57 -19.27
N ARG A 47 -20.81 -7.71 -19.87
CA ARG A 47 -20.78 -7.91 -21.33
C ARG A 47 -22.17 -7.77 -21.96
N ASP A 48 -23.19 -8.34 -21.33
CA ASP A 48 -24.59 -8.22 -21.79
C ASP A 48 -25.06 -6.75 -21.74
N ALA A 49 -24.75 -6.04 -20.65
CA ALA A 49 -25.07 -4.62 -20.51
C ALA A 49 -24.34 -3.74 -21.53
N GLU A 50 -23.07 -4.04 -21.86
CA GLU A 50 -22.34 -3.37 -22.95
C GLU A 50 -23.04 -3.52 -24.30
N LEU A 51 -23.54 -4.73 -24.62
CA LEU A 51 -24.29 -4.98 -25.86
C LEU A 51 -25.58 -4.18 -25.92
N LEU A 52 -26.23 -3.98 -24.77
CA LEU A 52 -27.41 -3.12 -24.62
C LEU A 52 -27.07 -1.62 -24.60
N ARG A 53 -25.79 -1.25 -24.67
CA ARG A 53 -25.27 0.13 -24.52
C ARG A 53 -25.64 0.79 -23.20
N ASP A 54 -25.96 -0.01 -22.18
CA ASP A 54 -26.14 0.48 -20.82
C ASP A 54 -24.77 0.49 -20.12
N PHE A 55 -24.01 1.55 -20.40
CA PHE A 55 -22.62 1.66 -19.96
C PHE A 55 -22.49 1.87 -18.44
N GLU A 56 -23.48 2.48 -17.79
CA GLU A 56 -23.48 2.65 -16.33
C GLU A 56 -23.77 1.31 -15.63
N ALA A 57 -24.75 0.53 -16.11
CA ALA A 57 -24.98 -0.80 -15.58
C ALA A 57 -23.80 -1.76 -15.85
N ALA A 58 -23.18 -1.64 -17.03
CA ALA A 58 -21.98 -2.41 -17.37
C ALA A 58 -20.82 -2.09 -16.40
N ALA A 59 -20.58 -0.82 -16.10
CA ALA A 59 -19.58 -0.39 -15.13
C ALA A 59 -19.82 -1.00 -13.75
N ALA A 60 -21.05 -0.93 -13.24
CA ALA A 60 -21.41 -1.51 -11.95
C ALA A 60 -21.17 -3.03 -11.90
N HIS A 61 -21.50 -3.75 -12.98
CA HIS A 61 -21.24 -5.19 -13.06
C HIS A 61 -19.75 -5.54 -13.17
N TYR A 62 -18.96 -4.73 -13.87
CA TYR A 62 -17.50 -4.88 -13.88
C TYR A 62 -16.88 -4.66 -12.50
N GLU A 63 -17.31 -3.62 -11.79
CA GLU A 63 -16.86 -3.34 -10.42
C GLU A 63 -17.18 -4.52 -9.50
N GLN A 64 -18.41 -5.02 -9.52
CA GLN A 64 -18.81 -6.20 -8.72
C GLN A 64 -18.02 -7.47 -9.08
N ALA A 65 -17.68 -7.67 -10.36
CA ALA A 65 -16.84 -8.78 -10.79
C ALA A 65 -15.41 -8.65 -10.22
N LEU A 66 -14.85 -7.44 -10.28
CA LEU A 66 -13.50 -7.14 -9.81
C LEU A 66 -13.38 -7.13 -8.27
N GLU A 67 -14.44 -6.77 -7.55
CA GLU A 67 -14.51 -6.88 -6.09
C GLU A 67 -14.43 -8.34 -5.63
N ARG A 68 -15.13 -9.23 -6.33
CA ARG A 68 -15.11 -10.67 -6.03
C ARG A 68 -13.82 -11.32 -6.47
N ASN A 69 -13.32 -10.95 -7.65
CA ASN A 69 -12.08 -11.47 -8.19
C ASN A 69 -11.21 -10.36 -8.80
N PRO A 70 -10.29 -9.79 -8.01
CA PRO A 70 -9.38 -8.74 -8.46
C PRO A 70 -8.34 -9.19 -9.50
N ARG A 71 -8.26 -10.49 -9.81
CA ARG A 71 -7.30 -11.06 -10.79
C ARG A 71 -7.94 -11.33 -12.14
N LEU A 72 -9.20 -10.94 -12.33
CA LEU A 72 -9.92 -11.14 -13.58
C LEU A 72 -9.39 -10.19 -14.66
N ALA A 73 -8.45 -10.67 -15.47
CA ALA A 73 -7.78 -9.86 -16.48
C ALA A 73 -8.78 -9.34 -17.52
N ASN A 74 -9.63 -10.21 -18.08
CA ASN A 74 -10.61 -9.80 -19.09
C ASN A 74 -11.58 -8.71 -18.57
N ALA A 75 -11.96 -8.72 -17.29
CA ALA A 75 -12.80 -7.67 -16.68
C ALA A 75 -12.07 -6.33 -16.58
N HIS A 76 -10.79 -6.33 -16.20
CA HIS A 76 -9.98 -5.11 -16.26
C HIS A 76 -9.88 -4.56 -17.68
N LEU A 77 -9.72 -5.42 -18.70
CA LEU A 77 -9.65 -4.97 -20.09
C LEU A 77 -10.97 -4.38 -20.60
N GLY A 78 -12.08 -5.07 -20.34
CA GLY A 78 -13.42 -4.63 -20.72
C GLY A 78 -13.80 -3.32 -20.05
N PHE A 79 -13.61 -3.24 -18.73
CA PHE A 79 -13.92 -2.03 -17.98
C PHE A 79 -13.04 -0.85 -18.41
N ALA A 80 -11.75 -1.08 -18.69
CA ALA A 80 -10.88 -0.02 -19.21
C ALA A 80 -11.38 0.54 -20.55
N ALA A 81 -11.86 -0.33 -21.46
CA ALA A 81 -12.40 0.11 -22.75
C ALA A 81 -13.70 0.91 -22.60
N LEU A 82 -14.53 0.54 -21.63
CA LEU A 82 -15.73 1.28 -21.26
C LEU A 82 -15.40 2.67 -20.70
N CYS A 83 -14.38 2.74 -19.83
CA CYS A 83 -13.88 3.99 -19.27
C CYS A 83 -13.28 4.92 -20.32
N GLU A 84 -12.47 4.40 -21.26
CA GLU A 84 -11.85 5.19 -22.33
C GLU A 84 -12.88 5.72 -23.34
N GLY A 85 -13.87 4.89 -23.70
CA GLY A 85 -14.85 5.21 -24.72
C GLY A 85 -16.02 6.02 -24.18
N PRO A 86 -17.17 5.38 -23.89
CA PRO A 86 -18.42 6.07 -23.59
C PRO A 86 -18.41 6.87 -22.27
N LEU A 87 -17.66 6.44 -21.26
CA LEU A 87 -17.66 7.12 -19.96
C LEU A 87 -16.68 8.30 -19.91
N GLY A 88 -15.68 8.36 -20.81
CA GLY A 88 -14.65 9.40 -20.82
C GLY A 88 -13.81 9.49 -19.54
N ARG A 89 -13.79 8.43 -18.72
CA ARG A 89 -13.07 8.33 -17.45
C ARG A 89 -11.64 7.83 -17.71
N TYR A 90 -10.82 8.66 -18.35
CA TYR A 90 -9.46 8.27 -18.78
C TYR A 90 -8.55 7.82 -17.62
N ALA A 91 -8.74 8.35 -16.40
CA ALA A 91 -7.97 7.95 -15.22
C ALA A 91 -8.20 6.48 -14.86
N ASP A 92 -9.46 6.06 -14.85
CA ASP A 92 -9.86 4.69 -14.53
C ASP A 92 -9.44 3.73 -15.66
N ALA A 93 -9.53 4.18 -16.91
CA ALA A 93 -9.04 3.43 -18.06
C ALA A 93 -7.54 3.10 -17.93
N VAL A 94 -6.71 4.11 -17.61
CA VAL A 94 -5.27 3.92 -17.39
C VAL A 94 -5.00 2.91 -16.27
N TYR A 95 -5.69 3.04 -15.14
CA TYR A 95 -5.54 2.11 -14.02
C TYR A 95 -5.83 0.66 -14.42
N HIS A 96 -6.97 0.44 -15.08
CA HIS A 96 -7.42 -0.90 -15.45
C HIS A 96 -6.60 -1.52 -16.59
N TYR A 97 -6.13 -0.74 -17.56
CA TYR A 97 -5.16 -1.23 -18.55
C TYR A 97 -3.83 -1.63 -17.92
N GLN A 98 -3.30 -0.83 -16.99
CA GLN A 98 -2.06 -1.17 -16.28
C GLN A 98 -2.24 -2.41 -15.40
N ARG A 99 -3.44 -2.63 -14.84
CA ARG A 99 -3.77 -3.88 -14.14
C ARG A 99 -3.80 -5.07 -15.10
N TYR A 100 -4.41 -4.93 -16.26
CA TYR A 100 -4.41 -5.97 -17.29
C TYR A 100 -2.99 -6.38 -17.70
N LEU A 101 -2.14 -5.40 -18.04
CA LEU A 101 -0.75 -5.64 -18.45
C LEU A 101 0.08 -6.33 -17.36
N ARG A 102 -0.22 -6.09 -16.08
CA ARG A 102 0.42 -6.79 -14.96
C ARG A 102 -0.02 -8.25 -14.83
N LEU A 103 -1.28 -8.55 -15.14
CA LEU A 103 -1.80 -9.91 -15.09
C LEU A 103 -1.39 -10.73 -16.33
N ARG A 104 -1.32 -10.08 -17.50
CA ARG A 104 -0.96 -10.70 -18.78
C ARG A 104 0.08 -9.88 -19.54
N PRO A 105 1.35 -9.92 -19.12
CA PRO A 105 2.42 -9.14 -19.75
C PRO A 105 2.74 -9.59 -21.17
N ASN A 106 2.48 -10.85 -21.50
CA ASN A 106 2.81 -11.48 -22.78
C ASN A 106 1.57 -11.68 -23.68
N ASP A 107 0.44 -11.02 -23.39
CA ASP A 107 -0.73 -11.08 -24.28
C ASP A 107 -0.41 -10.40 -25.62
N PRO A 108 -0.81 -10.95 -26.78
CA PRO A 108 -0.62 -10.31 -28.07
C PRO A 108 -1.16 -8.87 -28.16
N ARG A 109 -2.17 -8.55 -27.35
CA ARG A 109 -2.77 -7.20 -27.26
C ARG A 109 -2.00 -6.24 -26.35
N ALA A 110 -0.93 -6.68 -25.69
CA ALA A 110 -0.21 -5.88 -24.71
C ALA A 110 0.33 -4.57 -25.32
N ASP A 111 0.87 -4.62 -26.54
CA ASP A 111 1.40 -3.43 -27.20
C ASP A 111 0.30 -2.44 -27.60
N ASP A 112 -0.86 -2.94 -28.02
CA ASP A 112 -2.02 -2.09 -28.28
C ASP A 112 -2.51 -1.40 -27.00
N ILE A 113 -2.63 -2.17 -25.91
CA ILE A 113 -3.06 -1.66 -24.61
C ILE A 113 -2.06 -0.62 -24.08
N ARG A 114 -0.74 -0.80 -24.28
CA ARG A 114 0.26 0.22 -23.93
C ARG A 114 0.03 1.52 -24.71
N ARG A 115 -0.26 1.45 -26.01
CA ARG A 115 -0.61 2.65 -26.79
C ARG A 115 -1.87 3.33 -26.27
N ARG A 116 -2.90 2.56 -25.92
CA ARG A 116 -4.15 3.09 -25.34
C ARG A 116 -3.91 3.77 -24.00
N VAL A 117 -3.04 3.22 -23.15
CA VAL A 117 -2.60 3.87 -21.91
C VAL A 117 -1.98 5.23 -22.22
N THR A 118 -1.04 5.30 -23.17
CA THR A 118 -0.42 6.57 -23.58
C THR A 118 -1.47 7.58 -24.05
N ASN A 119 -2.39 7.16 -24.93
CA ASN A 119 -3.46 8.02 -25.42
C ASN A 119 -4.37 8.52 -24.27
N CYS A 120 -4.81 7.63 -23.39
CA CYS A 120 -5.61 8.01 -22.23
C CYS A 120 -4.87 8.98 -21.30
N THR A 121 -3.56 8.79 -21.11
CA THR A 121 -2.76 9.73 -20.30
C THR A 121 -2.65 11.12 -20.94
N GLU A 122 -2.52 11.19 -22.27
CA GLU A 122 -2.53 12.46 -22.99
C GLU A 122 -3.89 13.16 -22.89
N ARG A 123 -4.99 12.43 -23.11
CA ARG A 123 -6.36 12.98 -22.96
C ARG A 123 -6.66 13.39 -21.53
N LEU A 124 -6.16 12.67 -20.54
CA LEU A 124 -6.25 13.08 -19.14
C LEU A 124 -5.50 14.39 -18.92
N ALA A 125 -4.31 14.55 -19.48
CA ALA A 125 -3.52 15.78 -19.37
C ALA A 125 -4.23 16.99 -20.01
N THR A 126 -5.04 16.79 -21.06
CA THR A 126 -5.83 17.87 -21.67
C THR A 126 -7.12 18.20 -20.91
N THR A 127 -7.72 17.22 -20.22
CA THR A 127 -8.93 17.45 -19.38
C THR A 127 -8.64 18.21 -18.09
N VAL A 128 -7.41 18.17 -17.58
CA VAL A 128 -6.97 19.04 -16.47
C VAL A 128 -6.65 20.41 -17.07
N PRO A 129 -7.34 21.51 -16.72
CA PRO A 129 -7.01 22.83 -17.23
C PRO A 129 -5.58 23.21 -16.79
N LEU A 130 -4.61 23.04 -17.69
CA LEU A 130 -3.22 23.41 -17.45
C LEU A 130 -3.00 24.93 -17.51
N VAL A 131 -4.01 25.71 -17.94
CA VAL A 131 -3.93 27.17 -18.11
C VAL A 131 -3.98 27.94 -16.78
N VAL A 132 -4.53 27.37 -15.70
CA VAL A 132 -4.55 28.01 -14.36
C VAL A 132 -3.48 27.43 -13.43
N ARG A 133 -2.71 26.43 -13.89
CA ARG A 133 -1.63 25.80 -13.11
C ARG A 133 -0.23 26.38 -13.38
N SER A 134 -0.05 27.27 -14.35
CA SER A 134 1.28 27.55 -14.91
C SER A 134 2.21 28.40 -14.03
N ASP A 135 1.76 29.51 -13.42
CA ASP A 135 2.72 30.44 -12.77
C ASP A 135 2.44 30.74 -11.29
N ALA A 136 1.17 30.82 -10.88
CA ALA A 136 0.83 31.18 -9.52
C ALA A 136 1.14 30.02 -8.54
N ILE A 137 0.71 28.81 -8.89
CA ILE A 137 0.95 27.60 -8.09
C ILE A 137 2.44 27.24 -8.10
N ALA A 138 3.13 27.45 -9.22
CA ALA A 138 4.57 27.22 -9.32
C ALA A 138 5.38 28.19 -8.45
N ARG A 139 4.97 29.48 -8.40
CA ARG A 139 5.55 30.48 -7.49
C ARG A 139 5.28 30.12 -6.03
N ASP A 140 4.03 29.86 -5.68
CA ASP A 140 3.63 29.53 -4.31
C ASP A 140 4.35 28.26 -3.78
N LEU A 141 4.49 27.23 -4.62
CA LEU A 141 5.26 26.03 -4.28
C LEU A 141 6.76 26.34 -4.10
N SER A 142 7.31 27.23 -4.92
CA SER A 142 8.72 27.63 -4.83
C SER A 142 8.98 28.46 -3.57
N ASP A 143 8.06 29.36 -3.23
CA ASP A 143 8.12 30.19 -2.03
C ASP A 143 7.97 29.32 -0.77
N THR A 144 6.98 28.43 -0.74
CA THR A 144 6.83 27.46 0.36
C THR A 144 8.07 26.58 0.53
N ARG A 145 8.74 26.17 -0.56
CA ARG A 145 10.00 25.40 -0.49
C ARG A 145 11.15 26.22 0.07
N ARG A 146 11.28 27.49 -0.32
CA ARG A 146 12.30 28.40 0.22
C ARG A 146 12.09 28.61 1.71
N GLU A 147 10.85 28.86 2.13
CA GLU A 147 10.51 29.00 3.55
C GLU A 147 10.83 27.71 4.33
N ASN A 148 10.46 26.55 3.79
CA ASN A 148 10.77 25.27 4.45
C ASN A 148 12.29 25.07 4.62
N LEU A 149 13.08 25.45 3.61
CA LEU A 149 14.54 25.37 3.67
C LEU A 149 15.14 26.39 4.67
N ALA A 150 14.61 27.61 4.69
CA ALA A 150 15.03 28.65 5.64
C ALA A 150 14.74 28.21 7.08
N LEU A 151 13.52 27.71 7.34
CA LEU A 151 13.12 27.18 8.64
C LEU A 151 13.98 25.98 9.05
N ARG A 152 14.29 25.06 8.14
CA ARG A 152 15.21 23.94 8.42
C ARG A 152 16.60 24.42 8.80
N THR A 153 17.11 25.43 8.11
CA THR A 153 18.41 26.04 8.41
C THR A 153 18.38 26.69 9.79
N GLN A 154 17.33 27.45 10.11
CA GLN A 154 17.13 28.07 11.43
C GLN A 154 17.05 27.02 12.54
N VAL A 155 16.27 25.95 12.35
CA VAL A 155 16.19 24.83 13.31
C VAL A 155 17.57 24.20 13.51
N THR A 156 18.32 23.98 12.43
CA THR A 156 19.67 23.40 12.50
C THR A 156 20.61 24.30 13.30
N GLN A 157 20.58 25.61 13.04
CA GLN A 157 21.37 26.59 13.78
C GLN A 157 20.98 26.65 15.26
N ALA A 158 19.67 26.67 15.55
CA ALA A 158 19.18 26.67 16.93
C ALA A 158 19.61 25.42 17.69
N VAL A 159 19.54 24.24 17.06
CA VAL A 159 20.04 22.98 17.65
C VAL A 159 21.55 23.03 17.85
N ALA A 160 22.32 23.59 16.92
CA ALA A 160 23.77 23.76 17.06
C ALA A 160 24.11 24.68 18.24
N TYR A 161 23.46 25.85 18.36
CA TYR A 161 23.64 26.75 19.50
C TYR A 161 23.25 26.10 20.83
N ALA A 162 22.11 25.41 20.89
CA ALA A 162 21.67 24.71 22.10
C ALA A 162 22.66 23.63 22.51
N SER A 163 23.19 22.86 21.55
CA SER A 163 24.19 21.83 21.84
C SER A 163 25.52 22.43 22.30
N TYR A 164 25.99 23.50 21.67
CA TYR A 164 27.19 24.25 22.10
C TYR A 164 27.07 24.71 23.55
N TRP A 165 26.00 25.43 23.88
CA TRP A 165 25.79 25.94 25.24
C TRP A 165 25.57 24.82 26.26
N SER A 166 24.86 23.75 25.89
CA SER A 166 24.69 22.60 26.79
C SER A 166 26.02 21.90 27.13
N ASN A 167 26.93 21.82 26.16
CA ASN A 167 28.25 21.24 26.35
C ASN A 167 29.15 22.17 27.16
N GLU A 168 29.04 23.48 26.95
CA GLU A 168 29.80 24.48 27.69
C GLU A 168 29.39 24.52 29.16
N VAL A 169 28.08 24.52 29.44
CA VAL A 169 27.56 24.38 30.82
C VAL A 169 28.04 23.08 31.45
N ARG A 170 28.03 21.96 30.71
CA ARG A 170 28.55 20.67 31.19
C ARG A 170 30.06 20.73 31.51
N ARG A 171 30.86 21.39 30.66
CA ARG A 171 32.31 21.57 30.88
C ARG A 171 32.58 22.42 32.10
N LEU A 172 31.93 23.57 32.22
CA LEU A 172 32.07 24.46 33.38
C LEU A 172 31.64 23.74 34.66
N ALA A 173 30.54 22.99 34.63
CA ALA A 173 30.10 22.17 35.75
C ALA A 173 31.12 21.08 36.13
N ALA A 174 31.81 20.48 35.17
CA ALA A 174 32.87 19.49 35.41
C ALA A 174 34.21 20.10 35.85
N ALA A 175 34.46 21.37 35.52
CA ALA A 175 35.68 22.11 35.88
C ALA A 175 35.57 22.81 37.24
N LEU A 176 34.36 22.89 37.82
CA LEU A 176 34.21 23.32 39.20
C LEU A 176 34.97 22.33 40.09
N PRO A 177 35.93 22.82 40.92
CA PRO A 177 36.61 21.95 41.86
C PRO A 177 35.56 21.31 42.77
N ALA A 178 35.78 20.05 43.14
CA ALA A 178 35.09 19.44 44.27
C ALA A 178 35.54 20.14 45.56
N SER A 179 35.21 21.41 45.73
CA SER A 179 35.52 22.16 46.94
C SER A 179 34.48 21.78 47.98
N ALA A 180 34.96 20.93 48.88
CA ALA A 180 34.51 20.69 50.23
C ALA A 180 33.12 20.05 50.37
N ASP A 181 33.15 18.87 51.00
CA ASP A 181 32.34 18.57 52.16
C ASP A 181 31.67 19.82 52.78
N VAL A 182 30.48 20.18 52.29
CA VAL A 182 29.43 20.49 53.23
C VAL A 182 29.11 19.15 53.84
N ARG A 183 29.71 18.92 55.01
CA ARG A 183 29.34 17.87 55.95
C ARG A 183 27.88 18.08 56.35
N SER A 184 26.96 17.75 55.46
CA SER A 184 25.60 17.39 55.82
C SER A 184 25.59 15.88 55.85
N GLY A 185 25.26 15.34 57.02
CA GLY A 185 25.51 13.98 57.41
C GLY A 185 25.15 12.96 56.33
N ALA A 186 26.07 12.01 56.17
CA ALA A 186 25.71 10.70 55.69
C ALA A 186 24.49 10.19 56.47
N SER A 187 23.37 10.04 55.78
CA SER A 187 22.67 8.76 55.84
C SER A 187 22.81 8.15 54.45
N GLN A 188 23.73 7.20 54.34
CA GLN A 188 23.85 6.35 53.16
C GLN A 188 22.52 5.60 52.98
N PRO A 189 21.96 5.52 51.76
CA PRO A 189 21.13 4.37 51.43
C PRO A 189 22.05 3.15 51.23
N PRO A 190 21.71 1.97 51.76
CA PRO A 190 22.54 0.79 51.61
C PRO A 190 22.57 0.33 50.14
N GLY A 191 23.72 -0.23 49.76
CA GLY A 191 24.00 -0.70 48.42
C GLY A 191 23.06 -1.80 47.94
N ALA A 192 22.94 -1.89 46.62
CA ALA A 192 22.38 -3.03 45.94
C ALA A 192 23.19 -4.30 46.28
N ALA A 193 22.60 -5.20 47.05
CA ALA A 193 22.90 -6.61 46.97
C ALA A 193 21.96 -7.24 45.93
N SER A 194 22.58 -7.89 44.97
CA SER A 194 21.98 -8.68 43.91
C SER A 194 21.17 -9.88 44.43
N GLY A 195 20.02 -10.11 43.81
CA GLY A 195 19.48 -11.45 43.55
C GLY A 195 18.58 -12.06 44.62
N GLY A 196 17.36 -12.43 44.23
CA GLY A 196 16.57 -13.42 44.97
C GLY A 196 15.09 -13.09 45.13
N ALA A 197 14.32 -13.45 44.11
CA ALA A 197 13.05 -14.19 44.19
C ALA A 197 12.21 -14.18 45.51
N LEU A 198 10.92 -13.83 45.31
CA LEU A 198 9.69 -14.43 45.90
C LEU A 198 9.06 -13.88 47.19
N ARG A 199 7.73 -13.64 47.04
CA ARG A 199 6.60 -13.66 48.01
C ARG A 199 6.57 -12.58 49.11
N ALA A 200 5.66 -11.62 49.09
CA ALA A 200 4.20 -11.69 49.31
C ALA A 200 3.83 -11.98 50.78
N GLU A 201 3.37 -10.93 51.48
CA GLU A 201 2.34 -10.84 52.53
C GLU A 201 2.68 -9.65 53.45
N ALA A 202 1.79 -8.87 54.06
CA ALA A 202 0.43 -8.42 53.81
C ALA A 202 0.12 -7.45 54.97
N ARG A 203 -0.54 -6.31 54.66
CA ARG A 203 -1.43 -5.52 55.56
C ARG A 203 -0.78 -4.84 56.79
N SER A 204 -1.23 -3.70 57.30
CA SER A 204 -2.20 -2.65 56.92
C SER A 204 -2.39 -1.81 58.19
N SER A 205 -2.21 -0.48 58.12
CA SER A 205 -3.06 0.59 58.74
C SER A 205 -2.21 1.86 58.91
N ARG A 206 -2.40 2.87 58.04
CA ARG A 206 -3.37 4.00 58.08
C ARG A 206 -2.92 5.11 59.04
N GLY A 207 -2.82 6.39 58.68
CA GLY A 207 -3.08 7.15 57.43
C GLY A 207 -2.09 8.35 57.41
N GLU A 208 -1.91 9.17 56.37
CA GLU A 208 -2.73 9.57 55.22
C GLU A 208 -1.74 10.02 54.10
N SER A 209 -1.93 9.62 52.84
CA SER A 209 -0.88 9.51 51.79
C SER A 209 -0.60 10.76 50.90
N PRO A 210 0.63 10.92 50.35
CA PRO A 210 1.01 11.93 49.34
C PRO A 210 1.12 11.37 47.89
N ALA A 211 1.00 12.28 46.90
CA ALA A 211 1.51 12.23 45.50
C ALA A 211 1.12 11.06 44.56
N GLY A 212 0.22 11.34 43.59
CA GLY A 212 -0.11 10.43 42.48
C GLY A 212 0.93 10.47 41.35
N SER A 213 1.55 9.33 41.04
CA SER A 213 2.53 9.19 39.97
C SER A 213 1.86 9.05 38.59
N VAL A 214 1.98 10.06 37.74
CA VAL A 214 1.44 10.00 36.37
C VAL A 214 2.25 9.01 35.54
N ARG A 215 1.67 7.86 35.17
CA ARG A 215 2.28 6.91 34.24
C ARG A 215 2.24 7.48 32.81
N THR A 216 3.27 7.23 32.00
CA THR A 216 3.32 7.68 30.59
C THR A 216 3.51 6.50 29.64
N HIS A 217 2.95 6.58 28.43
CA HIS A 217 3.10 5.60 27.36
C HIS A 217 3.50 6.27 26.06
N ARG A 218 4.46 5.70 25.33
CA ARG A 218 4.86 6.21 24.02
C ARG A 218 4.07 5.49 22.94
N ILE A 219 3.29 6.24 22.16
CA ILE A 219 2.41 5.72 21.11
C ILE A 219 3.23 4.98 20.05
N GLN A 220 2.86 3.74 19.77
CA GLN A 220 3.44 2.91 18.70
C GLN A 220 2.54 2.91 17.45
N SER A 221 3.09 2.49 16.31
CA SER A 221 2.30 2.34 15.09
C SER A 221 1.21 1.28 15.28
N GLY A 222 -0.05 1.67 15.09
CA GLY A 222 -1.20 0.80 15.30
C GLY A 222 -1.87 0.92 16.67
N ASP A 223 -1.35 1.76 17.58
CA ASP A 223 -2.05 2.11 18.81
C ASP A 223 -3.36 2.86 18.51
N THR A 224 -4.36 2.65 19.36
CA THR A 224 -5.59 3.45 19.40
C THR A 224 -5.90 3.81 20.85
N LEU A 225 -6.51 4.98 21.10
CA LEU A 225 -6.86 5.38 22.48
C LEU A 225 -7.78 4.37 23.15
N ILE A 226 -8.65 3.71 22.38
CA ILE A 226 -9.53 2.65 22.86
C ILE A 226 -8.72 1.43 23.33
N ARG A 227 -7.73 0.99 22.55
CA ARG A 227 -6.88 -0.16 22.91
C ARG A 227 -6.04 0.16 24.14
N LEU A 228 -5.46 1.37 24.20
CA LEU A 228 -4.68 1.83 25.36
C LEU A 228 -5.54 2.00 26.62
N SER A 229 -6.75 2.55 26.49
CA SER A 229 -7.73 2.64 27.58
C SER A 229 -8.02 1.27 28.19
N ARG A 230 -8.25 0.24 27.36
CA ARG A 230 -8.46 -1.14 27.83
C ARG A 230 -7.20 -1.74 28.45
N GLN A 231 -6.06 -1.55 27.81
CA GLN A 231 -4.76 -2.07 28.27
C GLN A 231 -4.39 -1.54 29.65
N TYR A 232 -4.56 -0.24 29.87
CA TYR A 232 -4.27 0.41 31.15
C TYR A 232 -5.48 0.41 32.10
N GLY A 233 -6.64 -0.05 31.62
CA GLY A 233 -7.90 -0.12 32.36
C GLY A 233 -8.37 1.23 32.89
N VAL A 234 -8.14 2.29 32.11
CA VAL A 234 -8.52 3.67 32.42
C VAL A 234 -9.68 4.04 31.48
N PRO A 235 -10.74 4.71 31.97
CA PRO A 235 -11.82 5.15 31.10
C PRO A 235 -11.30 6.02 29.94
N LEU A 236 -11.81 5.79 28.73
CA LEU A 236 -11.39 6.55 27.55
C LEU A 236 -11.46 8.07 27.79
N GLU A 237 -12.53 8.54 28.43
CA GLU A 237 -12.70 9.96 28.75
C GLU A 237 -11.66 10.52 29.74
N SER A 238 -11.22 9.73 30.71
CA SER A 238 -10.12 10.14 31.61
C SER A 238 -8.81 10.26 30.84
N LEU A 239 -8.58 9.34 29.91
CA LEU A 239 -7.39 9.32 29.07
C LEU A 239 -7.40 10.45 28.01
N ARG A 240 -8.56 10.86 27.50
CA ARG A 240 -8.74 12.06 26.66
C ARG A 240 -8.46 13.35 27.44
N ARG A 241 -9.08 13.51 28.61
CA ARG A 241 -8.93 14.70 29.47
C ARG A 241 -7.48 14.91 29.92
N ALA A 242 -6.75 13.83 30.17
CA ALA A 242 -5.33 13.89 30.52
C ALA A 242 -4.44 14.32 29.33
N ASN A 243 -4.96 14.31 28.09
CA ASN A 243 -4.21 14.56 26.86
C ASN A 243 -4.98 15.46 25.86
N PRO A 244 -5.29 16.73 26.21
CA PRO A 244 -6.18 17.61 25.44
C PRO A 244 -5.68 18.05 24.04
N GLY A 245 -4.54 17.53 23.57
CA GLY A 245 -4.00 17.79 22.23
C GLY A 245 -3.82 16.54 21.36
N VAL A 246 -4.18 15.36 21.85
CA VAL A 246 -3.99 14.10 21.13
C VAL A 246 -5.21 13.80 20.27
N ASN A 247 -5.01 13.80 18.95
CA ASN A 247 -6.07 13.56 17.97
C ASN A 247 -6.34 12.05 17.81
N GLU A 248 -7.53 11.58 18.20
CA GLU A 248 -7.86 10.15 18.25
C GLU A 248 -7.81 9.46 16.88
N ARG A 249 -8.20 10.21 15.84
CA ARG A 249 -8.19 9.74 14.44
C ARG A 249 -6.79 9.66 13.85
N ARG A 250 -5.80 10.30 14.48
CA ARG A 250 -4.43 10.40 13.99
C ARG A 250 -3.45 10.42 15.15
N LEU A 251 -3.31 9.28 15.79
CA LEU A 251 -2.25 9.09 16.79
C LEU A 251 -0.90 9.05 16.07
N LEU A 252 -0.06 10.03 16.36
CA LEU A 252 1.30 10.11 15.82
C LEU A 252 2.20 9.15 16.61
N PRO A 253 2.90 8.22 15.95
CA PRO A 253 3.90 7.40 16.61
C PRO A 253 4.96 8.26 17.30
N ASN A 254 5.48 7.77 18.43
CA ASN A 254 6.45 8.43 19.33
C ASN A 254 5.93 9.61 20.16
N THR A 255 4.66 9.99 20.06
CA THR A 255 4.06 10.94 21.01
C THR A 255 3.89 10.30 22.38
N VAL A 256 4.18 11.05 23.45
CA VAL A 256 4.02 10.59 24.84
C VAL A 256 2.61 10.90 25.32
N LEU A 257 1.91 9.86 25.76
CA LEU A 257 0.56 9.89 26.29
C LEU A 257 0.60 9.78 27.81
N ARG A 258 -0.06 10.69 28.51
CA ARG A 258 -0.21 10.64 29.98
C ARG A 258 -1.35 9.71 30.32
N ILE A 259 -1.10 8.72 31.16
CA ILE A 259 -2.08 7.74 31.62
C ILE A 259 -2.41 8.08 33.07
N PRO A 260 -3.61 8.61 33.35
CA PRO A 260 -4.03 8.83 34.72
C PRO A 260 -4.23 7.49 35.42
N GLU A 261 -4.04 7.47 36.74
CA GLU A 261 -4.41 6.29 37.54
C GLU A 261 -5.95 6.13 37.55
N ARG A 262 -6.40 4.92 37.88
CA ARG A 262 -7.82 4.54 37.78
C ARG A 262 -8.73 5.39 38.65
#